data_AF-A0A961B0X2-F1
#
_entry.id   AF-A0A961B0X2-F1
#
_cell.length_a   1.000
_cell.length_b   1.000
_cell.length_c   1.000
_cell.angle_alpha   90.00
_cell.angle_beta   90.00
_cell.angle_gamma   90.00
#
_symmetry.space_group_name_H-M   'P 1'
#
loop_
_entity.id
_entity.type
_entity.pdbx_description
1 polymer ?
#
loop_
_entity_poly.entity_id
_entity_poly.type
_entity_poly.pdbx_seq_one_letter_code
_entity_poly.pdbx_strand_id
1 'polypeptide(L)'
;MAFFIFLIAVATVVVLTIALRRQAIRSAWDTAAARLGLRFEGGTFFQHLSIFGQRKGFRIDVRTFPRRAGAKVETWTGYRVSFPEPTLAHLGRTRLQSLYLRVSKQFKEFEIDESSLFGAVPHLETATDPILARTANLLEFAEQIRTLALDGEPVEEPPPPAPAHAPPPLPAARKEDECPPPGSPAEAAPVPEPD
;
A
#
# COMPACT_ATOMS: atom_id res chain seq x y z
N MET A 1 5.68 -48.86 28.57
CA MET A 1 5.00 -47.86 29.41
C MET A 1 5.81 -46.56 29.54
N ALA A 2 7.09 -46.61 29.99
CA ALA A 2 7.94 -45.42 30.15
C ALA A 2 8.12 -44.57 28.87
N PHE A 3 8.25 -45.19 27.69
CA PHE A 3 8.38 -44.48 26.41
C PHE A 3 7.15 -43.63 26.06
N PHE A 4 5.94 -44.14 26.30
CA PHE A 4 4.69 -43.40 26.08
C PHE A 4 4.54 -42.23 27.05
N ILE A 5 4.90 -42.42 28.32
CA ILE A 5 4.91 -41.35 29.34
C ILE A 5 5.89 -40.24 28.93
N PHE A 6 7.07 -40.61 28.44
CA PHE A 6 8.06 -39.66 27.93
C PHE A 6 7.54 -38.83 26.75
N LEU A 7 6.91 -39.47 25.74
CA LEU A 7 6.32 -38.76 24.60
C LEU A 7 5.23 -37.77 25.03
N ILE A 8 4.37 -38.15 25.98
CA ILE A 8 3.33 -37.27 26.52
C ILE A 8 3.96 -36.08 27.25
N ALA A 9 4.99 -36.31 28.07
CA ALA A 9 5.69 -35.24 28.77
C ALA A 9 6.31 -34.23 27.79
N VAL A 10 7.00 -34.72 26.75
CA VAL A 10 7.59 -33.85 25.71
C VAL A 10 6.50 -33.05 24.98
N ALA A 11 5.41 -33.70 24.55
CA ALA A 11 4.30 -33.02 23.90
C ALA A 11 3.69 -31.93 24.79
N THR A 12 3.53 -32.21 26.09
CA THR A 12 2.96 -31.25 27.06
C THR A 12 3.86 -30.02 27.22
N VAL A 13 5.18 -30.21 27.36
CA VAL A 13 6.14 -29.11 27.49
C VAL A 13 6.15 -28.25 26.22
N VAL A 14 6.10 -28.87 25.04
CA VAL A 14 6.05 -28.15 23.76
C VAL A 14 4.78 -27.31 23.65
N VAL A 15 3.61 -27.89 23.94
CA VAL A 15 2.33 -27.18 23.89
C VAL A 15 2.30 -26.02 24.89
N LEU A 16 2.77 -26.23 26.11
CA LEU A 16 2.83 -25.21 27.14
C LEU A 16 3.73 -24.03 26.73
N THR A 17 4.90 -24.34 26.16
CA THR A 17 5.85 -23.31 25.69
C THR A 17 5.24 -22.46 24.57
N ILE A 18 4.54 -23.09 23.64
CA ILE A 18 3.83 -22.39 22.55
C ILE A 18 2.72 -21.49 23.12
N ALA A 19 1.94 -21.99 24.09
CA ALA A 19 0.87 -21.22 24.71
C ALA A 19 1.41 -19.98 25.46
N LEU A 20 2.45 -20.15 26.27
CA LEU A 20 3.10 -19.05 26.99
C LEU A 20 3.65 -17.99 26.04
N ARG A 21 4.35 -18.41 24.98
CA ARG A 21 4.87 -17.48 23.99
C ARG A 21 3.76 -16.69 23.29
N ARG A 22 2.64 -17.34 22.95
CA ARG A 22 1.49 -16.67 22.34
C ARG A 22 0.85 -15.65 23.27
N GLN A 23 0.68 -16.01 24.54
CA GLN A 23 0.14 -15.10 25.55
C GLN A 23 1.04 -13.88 25.75
N ALA A 24 2.36 -14.08 25.80
CA ALA A 24 3.33 -12.98 25.90
C ALA A 24 3.23 -12.03 24.70
N ILE A 25 3.16 -12.56 23.48
CA ILE A 25 3.01 -11.73 22.26
C ILE A 25 1.69 -10.96 22.30
N ARG A 26 0.57 -11.64 22.60
CA ARG A 26 -0.74 -10.98 22.69
C ARG A 26 -0.73 -9.86 23.73
N SER A 27 -0.15 -10.11 24.91
CA SER A 27 0.00 -9.13 25.97
C SER A 27 0.86 -7.94 25.53
N ALA A 28 1.93 -8.18 24.76
CA ALA A 28 2.79 -7.11 24.26
C ALA A 28 2.06 -6.19 23.28
N TRP A 29 1.24 -6.76 22.40
CA TRP A 29 0.41 -6.04 21.43
C TRP A 29 -0.73 -5.27 22.10
N ASP A 30 -1.41 -5.90 23.05
CA ASP A 30 -2.47 -5.25 23.83
C ASP A 30 -1.92 -4.06 24.63
N THR A 31 -0.76 -4.24 25.28
CA THR A 31 -0.08 -3.16 26.00
C THR A 31 0.34 -2.03 25.06
N ALA A 32 0.82 -2.37 23.85
CA ALA A 32 1.17 -1.36 22.85
C ALA A 32 -0.06 -0.56 22.42
N ALA A 33 -1.18 -1.23 22.13
CA ALA A 33 -2.43 -0.57 21.78
C ALA A 33 -2.94 0.36 22.89
N ALA A 34 -2.93 -0.12 24.14
CA ALA A 34 -3.33 0.67 25.31
C ALA A 34 -2.46 1.92 25.47
N ARG A 35 -1.13 1.79 25.33
CA ARG A 35 -0.20 2.94 25.39
C ARG A 35 -0.35 3.91 24.21
N LEU A 36 -0.78 3.41 23.06
CA LEU A 36 -1.08 4.25 21.90
C LEU A 36 -2.48 4.91 21.98
N GLY A 37 -3.34 4.47 22.91
CA GLY A 37 -4.75 4.88 22.97
C GLY A 37 -5.56 4.31 21.80
N LEU A 38 -5.17 3.16 21.26
CA LEU A 38 -5.78 2.51 20.09
C LEU A 38 -6.48 1.21 20.49
N ARG A 39 -7.31 0.68 19.59
CA ARG A 39 -8.00 -0.60 19.80
C ARG A 39 -7.09 -1.74 19.38
N PHE A 40 -7.14 -2.83 20.15
CA PHE A 40 -6.48 -4.08 19.82
C PHE A 40 -7.51 -5.15 19.46
N GLU A 41 -7.31 -5.78 18.32
CA GLU A 41 -7.99 -7.01 17.92
C GLU A 41 -6.96 -8.14 17.92
N GLY A 42 -6.92 -8.85 19.05
CA GLY A 42 -6.16 -10.08 19.19
C GLY A 42 -7.04 -11.26 18.81
N GLY A 43 -6.98 -11.69 17.56
CA GLY A 43 -7.84 -12.75 17.10
C GLY A 43 -7.51 -14.15 17.65
N THR A 44 -8.43 -15.11 17.47
CA THR A 44 -8.26 -16.53 17.87
C THR A 44 -7.34 -17.28 16.93
N PHE A 45 -6.61 -18.30 17.44
CA PHE A 45 -5.68 -19.31 16.85
C PHE A 45 -5.06 -19.15 15.42
N PHE A 46 -5.71 -18.49 14.47
CA PHE A 46 -5.29 -18.20 13.09
C PHE A 46 -5.48 -16.74 12.66
N GLN A 47 -6.10 -15.90 13.48
CA GLN A 47 -6.39 -14.51 13.14
C GLN A 47 -5.16 -13.62 13.36
N HIS A 48 -4.98 -12.67 12.45
CA HIS A 48 -3.92 -11.67 12.50
C HIS A 48 -4.06 -10.80 13.74
N LEU A 49 -2.94 -10.42 14.34
CA LEU A 49 -2.92 -9.41 15.40
C LEU A 49 -3.05 -8.05 14.73
N SER A 50 -3.96 -7.22 15.24
CA SER A 50 -4.23 -5.90 14.68
C SER A 50 -4.38 -4.85 15.77
N ILE A 51 -3.73 -3.70 15.59
CA ILE A 51 -3.92 -2.48 16.37
C ILE A 51 -4.41 -1.42 15.41
N PHE A 52 -5.56 -0.81 15.69
CA PHE A 52 -6.10 0.21 14.81
C PHE A 52 -6.85 1.30 15.57
N GLY A 53 -6.96 2.45 14.95
CA GLY A 53 -7.71 3.58 15.47
C GLY A 53 -7.25 4.88 14.84
N GLN A 54 -7.51 5.98 15.54
CA GLN A 54 -7.06 7.30 15.10
C GLN A 54 -6.26 7.97 16.19
N ARG A 55 -5.21 8.69 15.80
CA ARG A 55 -4.42 9.52 16.70
C ARG A 55 -3.90 10.73 15.94
N LYS A 56 -4.03 11.92 16.53
CA LYS A 56 -3.61 13.20 15.93
C LYS A 56 -4.17 13.45 14.51
N GLY A 57 -5.39 12.97 14.24
CA GLY A 57 -6.04 13.10 12.93
C GLY A 57 -5.56 12.12 11.86
N PHE A 58 -4.63 11.21 12.17
CA PHE A 58 -4.24 10.13 11.27
C PHE A 58 -4.92 8.83 11.67
N ARG A 59 -5.29 8.01 10.67
CA ARG A 59 -5.75 6.64 10.92
C ARG A 59 -4.54 5.71 10.95
N ILE A 60 -4.39 4.98 12.06
CA ILE A 60 -3.28 4.06 12.29
C ILE A 60 -3.80 2.64 12.17
N ASP A 61 -3.03 1.79 11.51
CA ASP A 61 -3.29 0.36 11.36
C ASP A 61 -1.95 -0.39 11.41
N VAL A 62 -1.74 -1.14 12.49
CA VAL A 62 -0.59 -2.02 12.68
C VAL A 62 -1.11 -3.44 12.68
N ARG A 63 -0.68 -4.26 11.72
CA ARG A 63 -1.20 -5.62 11.58
C ARG A 63 -0.13 -6.62 11.20
N THR A 64 -0.34 -7.87 11.59
CA THR A 64 0.48 -8.97 11.08
C THR A 64 -0.06 -9.46 9.73
N PHE A 65 0.83 -9.86 8.83
CA PHE A 65 0.42 -10.46 7.56
C PHE A 65 1.45 -11.51 7.11
N PRO A 66 1.02 -12.57 6.39
CA PRO A 66 1.94 -13.54 5.85
C PRO A 66 2.61 -12.97 4.60
N ARG A 67 3.92 -13.16 4.47
CA ARG A 67 4.65 -12.83 3.25
C ARG A 67 5.49 -14.02 2.82
N ARG A 68 5.44 -14.35 1.53
CA ARG A 68 6.27 -15.41 0.95
C ARG A 68 7.64 -14.84 0.60
N ALA A 69 8.68 -15.40 1.22
CA ALA A 69 10.07 -15.10 0.92
C ALA A 69 10.72 -16.40 0.39
N GLY A 70 10.78 -16.53 -0.94
CA GLY A 70 11.21 -17.77 -1.59
C GLY A 70 10.27 -18.95 -1.29
N ALA A 71 10.81 -20.05 -0.75
CA ALA A 71 10.05 -21.26 -0.43
C ALA A 71 9.36 -21.23 0.95
N LYS A 72 9.57 -20.19 1.76
CA LYS A 72 9.03 -20.08 3.12
C LYS A 72 7.97 -18.99 3.21
N VAL A 73 6.96 -19.22 4.04
CA VAL A 73 5.97 -18.21 4.45
C VAL A 73 6.38 -17.70 5.82
N GLU A 74 6.64 -16.41 5.91
CA GLU A 74 7.04 -15.72 7.14
C GLU A 74 5.94 -14.76 7.58
N THR A 75 5.80 -14.56 8.88
CA THR A 75 4.88 -13.55 9.43
C THR A 75 5.60 -12.23 9.56
N TRP A 76 5.07 -11.22 8.87
CA TRP A 76 5.57 -9.86 8.87
C TRP A 76 4.69 -8.96 9.73
N THR A 77 5.25 -7.86 10.20
CA THR A 77 4.50 -6.81 10.90
C THR A 77 4.48 -5.56 10.03
N GLY A 78 3.28 -5.11 9.67
CA GLY A 78 3.06 -3.91 8.87
C GLY A 78 2.53 -2.77 9.71
N TYR A 79 2.98 -1.56 9.39
CA TYR A 79 2.61 -0.31 10.02
C TYR A 79 2.09 0.61 8.92
N ARG A 80 0.84 1.04 9.03
CA ARG A 80 0.22 1.96 8.09
C ARG A 80 -0.33 3.17 8.85
N VAL A 81 -0.04 4.35 8.32
CA VAL A 81 -0.64 5.61 8.75
C VAL A 81 -1.30 6.22 7.53
N SER A 82 -2.62 6.35 7.56
CA SER A 82 -3.39 6.97 6.48
C SER A 82 -3.64 8.44 6.77
N PHE A 83 -3.48 9.25 5.73
CA PHE A 83 -3.78 10.67 5.73
C PHE A 83 -5.30 10.87 5.63
N PRO A 84 -5.87 11.89 6.31
CA PRO A 84 -7.29 12.22 6.18
C PRO A 84 -7.63 12.77 4.79
N GLU A 85 -6.66 13.41 4.13
CA GLU A 85 -6.77 13.99 2.78
C GLU A 85 -5.56 13.54 1.94
N PRO A 86 -5.68 13.44 0.60
CA PRO A 86 -4.56 13.06 -0.27
C PRO A 86 -3.45 14.14 -0.19
N THR A 87 -2.44 13.88 0.63
CA THR A 87 -1.49 14.91 1.09
C THR A 87 -0.24 15.00 0.20
N LEU A 88 0.09 13.95 -0.55
CA LEU A 88 1.34 13.91 -1.34
C LEU A 88 1.34 14.77 -2.61
N ALA A 89 0.18 15.17 -3.13
CA ALA A 89 0.09 15.94 -4.39
C ALA A 89 0.86 17.27 -4.34
N HIS A 90 1.09 17.80 -3.13
CA HIS A 90 1.68 19.12 -2.90
C HIS A 90 3.19 19.08 -2.56
N LEU A 91 3.81 17.90 -2.49
CA LEU A 91 5.22 17.78 -2.09
C LEU A 91 6.18 17.75 -3.29
N GLY A 92 7.10 18.72 -3.36
CA GLY A 92 8.20 18.72 -4.31
C GLY A 92 9.15 17.52 -4.17
N ARG A 93 9.66 17.01 -5.30
CA ARG A 93 10.52 15.79 -5.43
C ARG A 93 11.67 15.70 -4.41
N THR A 94 12.40 16.80 -4.18
CA THR A 94 13.60 16.80 -3.33
C THR A 94 13.30 16.55 -1.86
N ARG A 95 12.17 17.09 -1.36
CA ARG A 95 11.77 16.91 0.05
C ARG A 95 11.25 15.50 0.31
N LEU A 96 10.58 14.88 -0.67
CA LEU A 96 10.18 13.48 -0.61
C LEU A 96 11.37 12.53 -0.55
N GLN A 97 12.45 12.81 -1.29
CA GLN A 97 13.62 11.93 -1.32
C GLN A 97 14.31 11.80 0.04
N SER A 98 14.41 12.88 0.82
CA SER A 98 15.02 12.83 2.16
C SER A 98 14.14 12.09 3.17
N LEU A 99 12.82 12.22 3.07
CA LEU A 99 11.86 11.42 3.84
C LEU A 99 11.96 9.93 3.48
N TYR A 100 12.01 9.62 2.19
CA TYR A 100 12.14 8.26 1.67
C TYR A 100 13.40 7.56 2.23
N LEU A 101 14.54 8.26 2.23
CA LEU A 101 15.80 7.76 2.79
C LEU A 101 15.77 7.55 4.31
N ARG A 102 14.94 8.28 5.05
CA ARG A 102 14.79 8.08 6.51
C ARG A 102 13.88 6.90 6.82
N VAL A 103 12.77 6.78 6.10
CA VAL A 103 11.83 5.65 6.25
C VAL A 103 12.50 4.34 5.87
N SER A 104 13.27 4.31 4.78
CA SER A 104 13.96 3.10 4.29
C SER A 104 14.99 2.51 5.26
N LYS A 105 15.54 3.33 6.16
CA LYS A 105 16.46 2.85 7.22
C LYS A 105 15.74 2.08 8.32
N GLN A 106 14.46 2.32 8.51
CA GLN A 106 13.68 1.71 9.59
C GLN A 106 12.89 0.48 9.15
N PHE A 107 12.43 0.48 7.90
CA PHE A 107 11.57 -0.56 7.37
C PHE A 107 12.24 -1.31 6.23
N LYS A 108 12.03 -2.63 6.18
CA LYS A 108 12.57 -3.46 5.10
C LYS A 108 11.83 -3.20 3.80
N GLU A 109 10.54 -2.93 3.92
CA GLU A 109 9.65 -2.55 2.84
C GLU A 109 8.85 -1.35 3.28
N PHE A 110 8.61 -0.43 2.37
CA PHE A 110 7.86 0.76 2.64
C PHE A 110 7.29 1.29 1.34
N GLU A 111 6.18 2.00 1.48
CA GLU A 111 5.39 2.53 0.39
C GLU A 111 4.82 3.86 0.87
N ILE A 112 4.90 4.88 0.03
CA ILE A 112 4.38 6.20 0.33
C ILE A 112 3.40 6.55 -0.80
N ASP A 113 2.12 6.48 -0.47
CA ASP A 113 1.01 6.74 -1.37
C ASP A 113 0.31 8.04 -0.98
N GLU A 114 -0.46 8.62 -1.91
CA GLU A 114 -1.16 9.89 -1.68
C GLU A 114 -2.00 9.92 -0.42
N SER A 115 -2.55 8.76 -0.05
CA SER A 115 -3.45 8.56 1.08
C SER A 115 -2.82 7.81 2.26
N SER A 116 -1.59 7.28 2.14
CA SER A 116 -0.96 6.58 3.27
C SER A 116 0.55 6.43 3.20
N LEU A 117 1.16 6.36 4.38
CA LEU A 117 2.52 5.90 4.58
C LEU A 117 2.48 4.49 5.15
N PHE A 118 3.16 3.55 4.50
CA PHE A 118 3.29 2.16 4.93
C PHE A 118 4.76 1.79 5.14
N GLY A 119 5.02 1.01 6.18
CA GLY A 119 6.31 0.40 6.46
C GLY A 119 6.13 -1.00 7.06
N ALA A 120 7.00 -1.95 6.70
CA ALA A 120 6.92 -3.32 7.18
C ALA A 120 8.29 -3.89 7.60
N VAL A 121 8.24 -4.87 8.50
CA VAL A 121 9.40 -5.61 8.98
C VAL A 121 9.25 -7.12 8.85
N PRO A 122 10.35 -7.84 8.59
CA PRO A 122 10.34 -9.25 8.23
C PRO A 122 10.26 -10.18 9.46
N HIS A 123 9.48 -9.79 10.47
CA HIS A 123 9.21 -10.63 11.63
C HIS A 123 7.96 -10.15 12.38
N LEU A 124 7.38 -11.08 13.12
CA LEU A 124 6.40 -10.80 14.15
C LEU A 124 7.06 -10.06 15.31
N GLU A 125 6.55 -8.88 15.63
CA GLU A 125 6.98 -8.13 16.81
C GLU A 125 6.46 -8.81 18.06
N THR A 126 7.36 -9.18 18.96
CA THR A 126 7.02 -9.92 20.20
C THR A 126 7.13 -9.07 21.45
N ALA A 127 7.58 -7.81 21.33
CA ALA A 127 7.77 -6.88 22.43
C ALA A 127 6.98 -5.59 22.18
N THR A 128 6.62 -4.91 23.27
CA THR A 128 5.82 -3.68 23.22
C THR A 128 6.61 -2.51 22.62
N ASP A 129 7.86 -2.32 23.05
CA ASP A 129 8.64 -1.13 22.71
C ASP A 129 8.93 -0.98 21.21
N PRO A 130 9.27 -2.04 20.45
CA PRO A 130 9.43 -1.93 18.99
C PRO A 130 8.16 -1.46 18.28
N ILE A 131 6.98 -1.96 18.69
CA ILE A 131 5.69 -1.57 18.12
C ILE A 131 5.45 -0.08 18.36
N LEU A 132 5.69 0.39 19.59
CA LEU A 132 5.55 1.80 19.96
C LEU A 132 6.51 2.69 19.17
N ALA A 133 7.79 2.34 19.15
CA ALA A 133 8.84 3.14 18.51
C ALA A 133 8.59 3.28 17.00
N ARG A 134 8.28 2.18 16.31
CA ARG A 134 8.01 2.20 14.86
C ARG A 134 6.73 2.97 14.53
N THR A 135 5.67 2.81 15.32
CA THR A 135 4.43 3.58 15.13
C THR A 135 4.65 5.07 15.36
N ALA A 136 5.40 5.44 16.39
CA ALA A 136 5.75 6.83 16.68
C ALA A 136 6.58 7.46 15.55
N ASN A 137 7.58 6.74 15.03
CA ASN A 137 8.39 7.21 13.91
C ASN A 137 7.54 7.40 12.64
N LEU A 138 6.65 6.46 12.32
CA LEU A 138 5.76 6.57 11.16
C LEU A 138 4.81 7.78 11.30
N LEU A 139 4.30 8.03 12.50
CA LEU A 139 3.49 9.23 12.79
C LEU A 139 4.29 10.52 12.67
N GLU A 140 5.52 10.56 13.17
CA GLU A 140 6.40 11.73 13.02
C GLU A 140 6.66 12.03 11.54
N PHE A 141 6.91 11.01 10.72
CA PHE A 141 7.05 11.18 9.28
C PHE A 141 5.74 11.67 8.63
N ALA A 142 4.59 11.14 9.03
CA ALA A 142 3.29 11.58 8.54
C ALA A 142 2.99 13.04 8.91
N GLU A 143 3.36 13.47 10.12
CA GLU A 143 3.28 14.86 10.55
C GLU A 143 4.18 15.77 9.73
N GLN A 144 5.43 15.37 9.49
CA GLN A 144 6.36 16.12 8.64
C GLN A 144 5.81 16.26 7.21
N ILE A 145 5.25 15.19 6.63
CA ILE A 145 4.59 15.23 5.32
C ILE A 145 3.43 16.23 5.33
N ARG A 146 2.57 16.18 6.35
CA ARG A 146 1.43 17.09 6.48
C ARG A 146 1.88 18.56 6.59
N THR A 147 2.87 18.86 7.42
CA THR A 147 3.41 20.22 7.55
C THR A 147 3.99 20.71 6.22
N LEU A 148 4.77 19.88 5.54
CA LEU A 148 5.37 20.23 4.26
C LEU A 148 4.34 20.45 3.14
N ALA A 149 3.21 19.75 3.19
CA ALA A 149 2.11 19.94 2.25
C ALA A 149 1.33 21.23 2.52
N LEU A 150 1.19 21.64 3.78
CA LEU A 150 0.56 22.91 4.16
C LEU A 150 1.44 24.13 3.88
N ASP A 151 2.77 23.97 3.98
CA ASP A 151 3.75 25.03 3.68
C ASP A 151 4.05 25.17 2.16
N GLY A 152 3.56 24.25 1.34
CA GLY A 152 3.66 24.35 -0.11
C GLY A 152 2.55 25.26 -0.63
N GLU A 153 2.93 26.41 -1.21
CA GLU A 153 2.02 27.18 -2.06
C GLU A 153 1.31 26.22 -3.03
N PRO A 154 -0.02 26.34 -3.23
CA PRO A 154 -0.73 25.51 -4.18
C PRO A 154 -0.03 25.66 -5.53
N VAL A 155 0.38 24.54 -6.12
CA VAL A 155 0.84 24.54 -7.51
C VAL A 155 -0.37 24.98 -8.32
N GLU A 156 -0.38 26.25 -8.73
CA GLU A 156 -1.36 26.83 -9.62
C GLU A 156 -1.43 25.89 -10.82
N GLU A 157 -2.55 25.17 -10.95
CA GLU A 157 -2.81 24.31 -12.10
C GLU A 157 -2.58 25.20 -13.33
N PRO A 158 -1.60 24.88 -14.20
CA PRO A 158 -1.32 25.75 -15.34
C PRO A 158 -2.65 25.95 -16.06
N PRO A 159 -3.05 27.21 -16.33
CA PRO A 159 -4.36 27.49 -16.90
C PRO A 159 -4.57 26.56 -18.09
N PRO A 160 -5.77 25.95 -18.23
CA PRO A 160 -6.04 25.05 -19.34
C PRO A 160 -5.51 25.71 -20.60
N PRO A 161 -4.72 25.00 -21.43
CA PRO A 161 -4.05 25.60 -22.58
C PRO A 161 -5.08 26.43 -23.31
N ALA A 162 -4.81 27.73 -23.45
CA ALA A 162 -5.70 28.64 -24.15
C ALA A 162 -6.14 27.93 -25.44
N PRO A 163 -7.46 27.90 -25.76
CA PRO A 163 -7.97 27.13 -26.88
C PRO A 163 -7.07 27.42 -28.07
N ALA A 164 -6.37 26.37 -28.53
CA ALA A 164 -5.39 26.49 -29.58
C ALA A 164 -6.04 27.31 -30.68
N HIS A 165 -5.38 28.41 -31.06
CA HIS A 165 -5.81 29.28 -32.15
C HIS A 165 -6.46 28.41 -33.23
N ALA A 166 -7.73 28.68 -33.51
CA ALA A 166 -8.50 27.96 -34.50
C ALA A 166 -7.59 27.69 -35.71
N PRO A 167 -7.51 26.45 -36.20
CA PRO A 167 -6.67 26.14 -37.35
C PRO A 167 -6.98 27.17 -38.45
N PRO A 168 -5.96 27.69 -39.14
CA PRO A 168 -6.17 28.68 -40.19
C PRO A 168 -7.26 28.16 -41.13
N PRO A 169 -8.21 29.01 -41.56
CA PRO A 169 -9.33 28.56 -42.37
C PRO A 169 -8.80 27.80 -43.57
N LEU A 170 -9.27 26.56 -43.72
CA LEU A 170 -8.96 25.72 -44.87
C LEU A 170 -9.24 26.53 -46.15
N PRO A 171 -8.34 26.49 -47.15
CA PRO A 171 -8.60 27.16 -48.43
C PRO A 171 -9.93 26.68 -48.99
N ALA A 172 -10.79 27.63 -49.35
CA ALA A 172 -12.12 27.36 -49.87
C ALA A 172 -12.03 26.33 -50.99
N ALA A 173 -12.67 25.18 -50.78
CA ALA A 173 -12.80 24.14 -51.79
C ALA A 173 -13.46 24.77 -53.02
N ARG A 174 -12.73 24.75 -54.14
CA ARG A 174 -13.30 25.03 -55.47
C ARG A 174 -14.46 24.06 -55.68
N LYS A 175 -15.62 24.61 -56.01
CA LYS A 175 -16.70 23.88 -56.68
C LYS A 175 -16.14 23.40 -58.01
N GLU A 176 -15.88 22.11 -58.12
CA GLU A 176 -15.85 21.43 -59.41
C GLU A 176 -17.05 20.48 -59.40
N ASP A 177 -18.02 20.88 -60.20
CA ASP A 177 -19.14 20.10 -60.68
C ASP A 177 -18.67 18.81 -61.37
N GLU A 178 -19.62 17.89 -61.53
CA GLU A 178 -19.59 16.74 -62.44
C GLU A 178 -18.89 15.46 -61.97
N CYS A 179 -19.70 14.55 -61.43
CA CYS A 179 -19.45 13.11 -61.57
C CYS A 179 -20.68 12.44 -62.22
N PRO A 180 -20.55 11.83 -63.41
CA PRO A 180 -21.64 11.20 -64.16
C PRO A 180 -22.08 9.83 -63.57
N PRO A 181 -23.27 9.32 -63.97
CA PRO A 181 -23.95 8.22 -63.29
C PRO A 181 -23.35 6.81 -63.51
N PRO A 182 -23.72 5.83 -62.65
CA PRO A 182 -23.07 4.52 -62.57
C PRO A 182 -23.47 3.57 -63.71
N GLY A 183 -22.46 2.96 -64.33
CA GLY A 183 -22.58 1.86 -65.29
C GLY A 183 -22.39 0.48 -64.65
N SER A 184 -23.20 -0.47 -65.13
CA SER A 184 -23.48 -1.85 -64.69
C SER A 184 -22.33 -2.79 -64.30
N PRO A 185 -22.64 -3.86 -63.54
CA PRO A 185 -21.70 -4.88 -63.08
C PRO A 185 -21.51 -6.03 -64.08
N ALA A 186 -20.30 -6.57 -64.14
CA ALA A 186 -19.94 -7.84 -64.76
C ALA A 186 -18.58 -8.24 -64.16
N GLU A 187 -18.19 -9.47 -63.90
CA GLU A 187 -18.79 -10.80 -63.88
C GLU A 187 -17.67 -11.63 -63.25
N ALA A 188 -17.97 -12.35 -62.15
CA ALA A 188 -16.95 -13.12 -61.43
C ALA A 188 -16.74 -14.48 -62.13
N ALA A 189 -15.51 -14.77 -62.56
CA ALA A 189 -15.10 -16.10 -63.01
C ALA A 189 -14.38 -16.87 -61.88
N PRO A 190 -14.63 -18.19 -61.73
CA PRO A 190 -14.24 -18.97 -60.56
C PRO A 190 -12.79 -19.50 -60.59
N VAL A 191 -12.26 -19.69 -59.38
CA VAL A 191 -10.93 -20.24 -59.06
C VAL A 191 -11.00 -21.77 -58.98
N PRO A 192 -10.08 -22.54 -59.60
CA PRO A 192 -9.96 -23.98 -59.37
C PRO A 192 -9.14 -24.31 -58.10
N GLU A 193 -9.62 -25.29 -57.34
CA GLU A 193 -8.94 -25.92 -56.19
C GLU A 193 -7.72 -26.75 -56.62
N PRO A 194 -6.67 -26.83 -55.78
CA PRO A 194 -5.59 -27.79 -55.94
C PRO A 194 -5.85 -29.10 -55.15
N ASP A 195 -5.56 -30.23 -55.79
CA ASP A 195 -5.31 -31.54 -55.16
C ASP A 195 -3.93 -31.57 -54.44
#